data_AF-A0A958MUH3-F1
#
_entry.id   AF-A0A958MUH3-F1
#
_cell.length_a   1.000
_cell.length_b   1.000
_cell.length_c   1.000
_cell.angle_alpha   90.00
_cell.angle_beta   90.00
_cell.angle_gamma   90.00
#
_symmetry.space_group_name_H-M   'P 1'
#
loop_
_entity.id
_entity.type
_entity.pdbx_description
1 polymer ?
#
loop_
_entity_poly.entity_id
_entity_poly.type
_entity_poly.pdbx_seq_one_letter_code
_entity_poly.pdbx_strand_id
1 'polypeptide(L)'
;MTKPPKNQKVSKLEKFLAALCALAIAFVFFIIPVEGAAAEEKGKKGSGKKQPNILVIWGDDIGITNLSIYSKGLMGYRTPNIDRIADEGVSFTDYYGQQSCTA
;
A
#
# COMPACT_ATOMS: atom_id res chain seq x y z
N MET A 1 62.29 -24.42 21.64
CA MET A 1 61.09 -25.18 22.07
C MET A 1 60.31 -24.35 23.08
N THR A 2 59.50 -23.38 22.65
CA THR A 2 58.67 -22.59 23.57
C THR A 2 57.30 -22.37 22.93
N LYS A 3 56.37 -23.24 23.31
CA LYS A 3 54.95 -23.15 22.94
C LYS A 3 54.36 -21.94 23.69
N PRO A 4 53.70 -20.98 23.03
CA PRO A 4 53.15 -19.81 23.73
C PRO A 4 52.00 -20.22 24.66
N PRO A 5 51.83 -19.52 25.80
CA PRO A 5 50.91 -19.92 26.86
C PRO A 5 49.46 -19.81 26.40
N LYS A 6 48.68 -20.86 26.65
CA LYS A 6 47.24 -20.89 26.35
C LYS A 6 46.51 -19.89 27.25
N ASN A 7 45.94 -18.89 26.60
CA ASN A 7 45.13 -17.85 27.24
C ASN A 7 43.77 -18.42 27.66
N GLN A 8 43.75 -19.16 28.77
CA GLN A 8 42.59 -19.95 29.23
C GLN A 8 41.38 -19.10 29.64
N LYS A 9 41.58 -17.81 29.99
CA LYS A 9 40.53 -16.90 30.46
C LYS A 9 39.68 -16.28 29.33
N VAL A 10 40.27 -16.04 28.15
CA VAL A 10 39.54 -15.49 26.98
C VAL A 10 38.54 -16.51 26.43
N SER A 11 38.86 -17.80 26.56
CA SER A 11 38.02 -18.91 26.06
C SER A 11 36.66 -19.04 26.75
N LYS A 12 36.51 -18.61 28.01
CA LYS A 12 35.22 -18.69 28.70
C LYS A 12 34.33 -17.52 28.28
N LEU A 13 34.87 -16.31 28.26
CA LEU A 13 34.11 -15.11 27.90
C LEU A 13 33.68 -15.13 26.42
N GLU A 14 34.53 -15.60 25.50
CA GLU A 14 34.15 -15.81 24.10
C GLU A 14 33.08 -16.89 23.94
N LYS A 15 33.13 -17.97 24.73
CA LYS A 15 32.09 -19.01 24.72
C LYS A 15 30.76 -18.51 25.29
N PHE A 16 30.79 -17.65 26.32
CA PHE A 16 29.59 -17.00 26.85
C PHE A 16 28.99 -16.01 25.86
N LEU A 17 29.83 -15.22 25.18
CA LEU A 17 29.39 -14.29 24.13
C LEU A 17 28.83 -15.05 22.91
N ALA A 18 29.48 -16.14 22.49
CA ALA A 18 28.99 -17.02 21.44
C ALA A 18 27.67 -17.72 21.82
N ALA A 19 27.50 -18.14 23.08
CA ALA A 19 26.26 -18.73 23.57
C ALA A 19 25.11 -17.71 23.63
N LEU A 20 25.38 -16.46 24.02
CA LEU A 20 24.41 -15.37 23.96
C LEU A 20 24.00 -15.04 22.52
N CYS A 21 24.96 -15.02 21.59
CA CYS A 21 24.66 -14.86 20.16
C CYS A 21 23.83 -16.04 19.62
N ALA A 22 24.14 -17.28 20.01
CA ALA A 22 23.37 -18.45 19.58
C ALA A 22 21.93 -18.44 20.13
N LEU A 23 21.74 -17.98 21.36
CA LEU A 23 20.41 -17.82 21.97
C LEU A 23 19.61 -16.72 21.27
N ALA A 24 20.26 -15.60 20.92
CA ALA A 24 19.62 -14.53 20.14
C ALA A 24 19.21 -15.00 18.74
N ILE A 25 20.06 -15.77 18.06
CA ILE A 25 19.74 -16.36 16.74
C ILE A 25 18.58 -17.35 16.87
N ALA A 26 18.56 -18.20 17.89
CA ALA A 26 17.45 -19.13 18.13
C ALA A 26 16.12 -18.41 18.43
N PHE A 27 16.16 -17.26 19.12
CA PHE A 27 14.98 -16.44 19.39
C PHE A 27 14.44 -15.76 18.12
N VAL A 28 15.33 -15.36 17.20
CA VAL A 28 14.95 -14.81 15.88
C VAL A 28 14.28 -15.88 15.01
N PHE A 29 14.75 -17.13 15.06
CA PHE A 29 14.12 -18.26 14.36
C PHE A 29 12.79 -18.72 14.97
N PHE A 30 12.53 -18.43 16.26
CA PHE A 30 11.25 -18.77 16.91
C PHE A 30 10.14 -17.75 16.59
N ILE A 31 10.49 -16.48 16.33
CA ILE A 31 9.52 -15.43 16.00
C ILE A 31 9.13 -15.47 14.51
N ILE A 32 10.03 -15.94 13.63
CA ILE A 32 9.77 -16.01 12.19
C ILE A 32 9.54 -17.48 11.82
N PRO A 33 8.28 -17.93 11.59
CA PRO A 33 8.09 -19.21 10.93
C PRO A 33 8.69 -19.09 9.54
N VAL A 34 9.77 -19.83 9.28
CA VAL A 34 10.35 -19.99 7.95
C VAL A 34 9.43 -20.92 7.17
N GLU A 35 8.30 -20.36 6.74
CA GLU A 35 7.35 -21.05 5.89
C GLU A 35 7.98 -21.17 4.49
N GLY A 36 8.48 -22.36 4.16
CA GLY A 36 8.58 -22.83 2.78
C GLY A 36 9.81 -22.41 1.98
N ALA A 37 10.96 -23.03 2.27
CA ALA A 37 11.97 -23.29 1.24
C ALA A 37 11.61 -24.61 0.52
N ALA A 38 10.60 -24.57 -0.34
CA ALA A 38 10.35 -25.59 -1.35
C ALA A 38 9.85 -24.89 -2.61
N ALA A 39 10.76 -24.72 -3.56
CA ALA A 39 10.45 -24.21 -4.88
C ALA A 39 9.61 -25.26 -5.63
N GLU A 40 8.29 -25.05 -5.68
CA GLU A 40 7.50 -25.45 -6.85
C GLU A 40 7.42 -24.23 -7.78
N GLU A 41 8.05 -24.34 -8.96
CA GLU A 41 7.72 -23.47 -10.09
C GLU A 41 6.29 -23.77 -10.56
N LYS A 42 5.30 -23.17 -9.89
CA LYS A 42 3.99 -22.97 -10.51
C LYS A 42 4.03 -21.68 -11.29
N GLY A 43 3.91 -21.84 -12.61
CA GLY A 43 3.98 -20.82 -13.63
C GLY A 43 3.50 -19.46 -13.16
N LYS A 44 4.45 -18.52 -13.17
CA LYS A 44 4.27 -17.10 -12.98
C LYS A 44 3.28 -16.56 -14.02
N LYS A 45 1.97 -16.70 -13.78
CA LYS A 45 0.99 -15.78 -14.37
C LYS A 45 1.33 -14.43 -13.78
N GLY A 46 1.97 -13.58 -14.58
CA GLY A 46 2.41 -12.27 -14.15
C GLY A 46 1.27 -11.57 -13.44
N SER A 47 1.45 -11.31 -12.13
CA SER A 47 0.77 -10.23 -11.45
C SER A 47 1.34 -8.92 -11.97
N GLY A 48 1.24 -8.68 -13.28
CA GLY A 48 1.23 -7.31 -13.77
C GLY A 48 0.03 -6.69 -13.08
N LYS A 49 0.27 -5.64 -12.27
CA LYS A 49 -0.81 -4.85 -11.69
C LYS A 49 -1.84 -4.63 -12.80
N LYS A 50 -3.04 -5.20 -12.65
CA LYS A 50 -4.07 -5.08 -13.68
C LYS A 50 -4.25 -3.59 -13.91
N GLN A 51 -3.94 -3.13 -15.12
CA GLN A 51 -4.01 -1.71 -15.42
C GLN A 51 -5.45 -1.26 -15.17
N PRO A 52 -5.67 -0.19 -14.39
CA PRO A 52 -7.00 0.31 -14.15
C PRO A 52 -7.56 0.90 -15.46
N ASN A 53 -8.83 0.64 -15.74
CA ASN A 53 -9.54 1.33 -16.82
C ASN A 53 -9.99 2.69 -16.30
N ILE A 54 -9.60 3.77 -16.97
CA ILE A 54 -9.97 5.14 -16.60
C ILE A 54 -11.00 5.64 -17.61
N LEU A 55 -12.19 5.99 -17.13
CA LEU A 55 -13.26 6.60 -17.92
C LEU A 55 -13.45 8.04 -17.44
N VAL A 56 -13.35 8.99 -18.37
CA VAL A 56 -13.61 10.41 -18.11
C VAL A 56 -14.94 10.78 -18.77
N ILE A 57 -15.87 11.31 -17.98
CA ILE A 57 -17.17 11.81 -18.44
C ILE A 57 -17.20 13.29 -18.12
N TRP A 58 -17.52 14.13 -19.10
CA TRP A 58 -17.55 15.59 -18.96
C TRP A 58 -18.91 16.12 -19.42
N GLY A 59 -19.49 17.06 -18.66
CA GLY A 59 -20.71 17.78 -19.04
C GLY A 59 -20.37 19.16 -19.62
N ASP A 60 -20.94 19.49 -20.76
CA ASP A 60 -20.82 20.82 -21.39
C ASP A 60 -21.85 21.79 -20.81
N ASP A 61 -21.45 23.03 -20.54
CA ASP A 61 -22.30 24.09 -19.97
C ASP A 61 -23.17 23.67 -18.76
N ILE A 62 -22.67 22.73 -17.93
CA ILE A 62 -23.36 22.30 -16.72
C ILE A 62 -22.96 23.19 -15.54
N GLY A 63 -23.93 23.94 -15.01
CA GLY A 63 -23.77 24.70 -13.78
C GLY A 63 -23.79 23.81 -12.53
N ILE A 64 -23.12 24.26 -11.46
CA ILE A 64 -23.07 23.57 -10.16
C ILE A 64 -24.47 23.23 -9.65
N THR A 65 -25.42 24.16 -9.83
CA THR A 65 -26.79 24.02 -9.32
C THR A 65 -27.64 23.02 -10.11
N ASN A 66 -27.22 22.61 -11.32
CA ASN A 66 -27.95 21.63 -12.13
C ASN A 66 -27.80 20.19 -11.59
N LEU A 67 -26.72 19.91 -10.86
CA LEU A 67 -26.48 18.61 -10.24
C LEU A 67 -27.11 18.56 -8.84
N SER A 68 -27.91 17.53 -8.55
CA SER A 68 -28.57 17.42 -7.24
C SER A 68 -27.60 17.15 -6.09
N ILE A 69 -26.39 16.63 -6.35
CA ILE A 69 -25.34 16.51 -5.33
C ILE A 69 -24.97 17.86 -4.69
N TYR A 70 -24.97 18.94 -5.47
CA TYR A 70 -24.55 20.26 -4.99
C TYR A 70 -25.75 21.13 -4.61
N SER A 71 -26.85 21.06 -5.36
CA SER A 71 -28.06 21.84 -5.07
C SER A 71 -29.02 21.18 -4.09
N LYS A 72 -28.81 19.91 -3.74
CA LYS A 72 -29.74 19.08 -2.94
C LYS A 72 -31.16 19.07 -3.50
N GLY A 73 -31.29 19.17 -4.83
CA GLY A 73 -32.56 19.20 -5.53
C GLY A 73 -33.32 20.53 -5.43
N LEU A 74 -32.68 21.61 -4.95
CA LEU A 74 -33.29 22.93 -4.83
C LEU A 74 -33.79 23.48 -6.18
N MET A 75 -33.10 23.14 -7.27
CA MET A 75 -33.48 23.52 -8.63
C MET A 75 -34.51 22.57 -9.28
N GLY A 76 -35.05 21.60 -8.53
CA GLY A 76 -36.02 20.62 -9.02
C GLY A 76 -35.41 19.45 -9.82
N TYR A 77 -34.14 19.53 -10.20
CA TYR A 77 -33.42 18.43 -10.85
C TYR A 77 -33.01 17.36 -9.83
N ARG A 78 -33.15 16.10 -10.22
CA ARG A 78 -32.58 14.94 -9.52
C ARG A 78 -31.77 14.11 -10.49
N THR A 79 -30.53 13.84 -10.14
CA THR A 79 -29.55 13.11 -10.94
C THR A 79 -29.12 11.82 -10.23
N PRO A 80 -30.03 10.84 -10.03
CA PRO A 80 -29.79 9.70 -9.13
C PRO A 80 -28.55 8.88 -9.50
N ASN A 81 -28.20 8.79 -10.79
CA ASN A 81 -27.01 8.07 -11.24
C ASN A 81 -25.70 8.82 -10.92
N ILE A 82 -25.71 10.15 -11.01
CA ILE A 82 -24.55 10.99 -10.67
C ILE A 82 -24.41 11.07 -9.15
N ASP A 83 -25.52 11.21 -8.44
CA ASP A 83 -25.59 11.22 -6.98
C ASP A 83 -25.00 9.93 -6.40
N ARG A 84 -25.38 8.77 -6.96
CA ARG A 84 -24.81 7.48 -6.57
C ARG A 84 -23.27 7.41 -6.75
N ILE A 85 -22.73 7.99 -7.83
CA ILE A 85 -21.27 8.02 -8.05
C ILE A 85 -20.57 8.89 -7.01
N ALA A 86 -21.19 10.01 -6.61
CA ALA A 86 -20.66 10.85 -5.54
C ALA A 86 -20.71 10.16 -4.18
N ASP A 87 -21.80 9.45 -3.87
CA ASP A 87 -21.99 8.71 -2.61
C ASP A 87 -21.06 7.49 -2.49
N GLU A 88 -20.80 6.78 -3.60
CA GLU A 88 -19.87 5.65 -3.64
C GLU A 88 -18.39 6.08 -3.76
N GLY A 89 -18.16 7.37 -4.04
CA GLY A 89 -16.86 7.91 -4.40
C GLY A 89 -16.49 9.16 -3.61
N VAL A 90 -16.06 10.18 -4.34
CA VAL A 90 -15.64 11.47 -3.78
C VAL A 90 -16.26 12.60 -4.59
N SER A 91 -16.84 13.58 -3.91
CA SER A 91 -17.31 14.84 -4.49
C SER A 91 -16.34 15.97 -4.17
N PHE A 92 -16.07 16.84 -5.14
CA PHE A 92 -15.27 18.06 -4.93
C PHE A 92 -16.20 19.25 -4.73
N THR A 93 -16.01 20.00 -3.64
CA THR A 93 -16.78 21.23 -3.37
C THR A 93 -16.27 22.43 -4.15
N ASP A 94 -14.97 22.42 -4.46
CA ASP A 94 -14.27 23.53 -5.09
C ASP A 94 -13.60 23.04 -6.37
N TYR A 95 -14.09 23.54 -7.51
CA TYR A 95 -13.55 23.28 -8.84
C TYR A 95 -13.58 24.57 -9.66
N TYR A 96 -12.43 24.97 -10.19
CA TYR A 96 -12.26 26.18 -11.00
C TYR A 96 -11.90 25.79 -12.43
N GLY A 97 -12.64 26.32 -13.39
CA GLY A 97 -12.40 26.14 -14.82
C GLY A 97 -12.50 27.47 -15.54
N GLN A 98 -11.80 27.59 -16.67
CA GLN A 98 -11.97 28.74 -17.55
C GLN A 98 -13.34 28.66 -18.22
N GLN A 99 -14.06 29.79 -18.29
CA GLN A 99 -15.35 29.90 -18.97
C GLN A 99 -15.16 29.94 -20.51
N SER A 100 -14.52 28.91 -21.04
CA SER A 100 -14.27 28.73 -22.48
C SER A 100 -14.11 27.25 -22.76
N CYS A 101 -14.79 26.76 -23.80
CA CYS A 101 -14.75 25.35 -24.19
C CYS A 101 -13.40 24.94 -24.82
N THR A 102 -12.53 25.90 -25.14
CA THR A 102 -11.27 25.66 -25.88
C THR A 102 -10.01 26.00 -25.07
N ALA A 103 -10.13 26.78 -24.00
CA ALA A 103 -8.98 27.46 -23.40
C ALA A 103 -8.28 26.67 -22.28
#